data_AF-A0AAQ4D3F1-F1
#
_entry.id   AF-A0AAQ4D3F1-F1
#
_cell.length_a   1.000
_cell.length_b   1.000
_cell.length_c   1.000
_cell.angle_alpha   90.00
_cell.angle_beta   90.00
_cell.angle_gamma   90.00
#
_symmetry.space_group_name_H-M   'P 1'
#
loop_
_entity.id
_entity.type
_entity.pdbx_description
1 polymer ?
#
loop_
_entity_poly.entity_id
_entity_poly.type
_entity_poly.pdbx_seq_one_letter_code
_entity_poly.pdbx_strand_id
1 'polypeptide(L)'
;MYSAAYEDGVSIEELPVLIKKATAESLLDNDRPVHRRINEQPGATGAGASPKVSAIIKKCASIKDVYIALRKVDPKDLTPAIGVEALDKLLQVRDIGPDARPKRSKSPGPDGVSLVIGELCNLITTAGSSEVILDGLRCVVRHRYSEEDRKRYVDTFVHVILSRICDGTIRLPDILEATLLLVSCGSQYLNTVDHFWQSIVTQAVDMEKEDVLKLYSLLPYFKSSQSVVLRAVARNTTKNVLSFGAEDVAYILSVLTRLKLVPQTLLLSLTKWMNLNLHIIPEKEFSSMVRCLQDLRYLDANSSKAVERYVRIKGSASTEETMDALALYCQAFRWRSEPVFNSVSDYFVANHK
;
A
#
# COMPACT_ATOMS: atom_id res chain seq x y z
N MET A 1 60.85 -23.22 20.83
CA MET A 1 60.29 -24.42 21.49
C MET A 1 58.84 -24.51 21.03
N TYR A 2 58.53 -25.51 20.18
CA TYR A 2 57.25 -25.84 19.50
C TYR A 2 56.63 -24.74 18.59
N SER A 3 56.66 -24.82 17.25
CA SER A 3 55.95 -25.76 16.32
C SER A 3 54.43 -25.55 16.37
N ALA A 4 53.65 -25.34 15.30
CA ALA A 4 53.69 -25.74 13.89
C ALA A 4 52.97 -24.67 13.02
N ALA A 5 53.43 -24.29 11.82
CA ALA A 5 53.16 -24.92 10.50
C ALA A 5 51.65 -24.96 10.16
N TYR A 6 51.13 -24.68 8.96
CA TYR A 6 51.66 -24.45 7.61
C TYR A 6 50.41 -24.13 6.74
N GLU A 7 50.53 -23.29 5.70
CA GLU A 7 49.87 -23.34 4.36
C GLU A 7 48.33 -23.64 4.24
N ASP A 8 47.54 -23.13 3.29
CA ASP A 8 47.80 -22.44 2.03
C ASP A 8 46.51 -21.77 1.54
N GLY A 9 46.64 -20.90 0.54
CA GLY A 9 45.68 -19.86 0.17
C GLY A 9 44.34 -20.25 -0.49
N VAL A 10 43.51 -19.21 -0.64
CA VAL A 10 42.59 -19.05 -1.78
C VAL A 10 42.58 -17.57 -2.21
N SER A 11 43.11 -17.39 -3.41
CA SER A 11 42.89 -16.35 -4.42
C SER A 11 41.80 -15.30 -4.14
N ILE A 12 42.20 -14.03 -4.12
CA ILE A 12 41.31 -12.88 -4.35
C ILE A 12 41.28 -12.67 -5.87
N GLU A 13 40.20 -13.07 -6.53
CA GLU A 13 39.91 -12.64 -7.89
C GLU A 13 39.29 -11.23 -7.86
N GLU A 14 40.13 -10.23 -8.12
CA GLU A 14 39.67 -8.89 -8.51
C GLU A 14 39.11 -8.97 -9.94
N LEU A 15 37.82 -8.66 -10.10
CA LEU A 15 37.20 -8.56 -11.42
C LEU A 15 37.70 -7.29 -12.15
N PRO A 16 38.17 -7.39 -13.41
CA PRO A 16 38.72 -6.26 -14.14
C PRO A 16 37.64 -5.30 -14.63
N VAL A 17 37.88 -4.01 -14.38
CA VAL A 17 37.17 -2.87 -14.98
C VAL A 17 37.52 -2.81 -16.47
N LEU A 18 36.55 -3.12 -17.34
CA LEU A 18 36.66 -2.90 -18.78
C LEU A 18 35.96 -1.58 -19.17
N ILE A 19 36.76 -0.51 -19.24
CA ILE A 19 36.42 0.71 -19.98
C ILE A 19 36.57 0.40 -21.47
N LYS A 20 35.46 0.41 -22.23
CA LYS A 20 35.53 0.45 -23.70
C LYS A 20 35.38 1.89 -24.20
N LYS A 21 36.40 2.28 -24.96
CA LYS A 21 36.65 3.56 -25.62
C LYS A 21 35.49 3.99 -26.52
N ALA A 22 35.10 5.26 -26.37
CA ALA A 22 34.42 6.02 -27.40
C ALA A 22 35.38 6.30 -28.57
N THR A 23 34.87 6.25 -29.81
CA THR A 23 35.37 7.10 -30.91
C THR A 23 34.37 7.18 -32.06
N ALA A 24 34.22 8.42 -32.55
CA ALA A 24 34.06 8.81 -33.96
C ALA A 24 32.67 8.99 -34.60
N GLU A 25 31.65 9.45 -33.86
CA GLU A 25 30.48 10.11 -34.49
C GLU A 25 30.11 11.46 -33.87
N SER A 26 30.97 12.00 -33.00
CA SER A 26 30.88 13.37 -32.47
C SER A 26 31.56 14.43 -33.36
N LEU A 27 31.70 14.19 -34.67
CA LEU A 27 32.51 15.06 -35.53
C LEU A 27 31.91 15.35 -36.91
N LEU A 28 30.59 15.47 -37.01
CA LEU A 28 30.01 16.29 -38.08
C LEU A 28 29.05 17.31 -37.47
N ASP A 29 29.72 18.35 -37.02
CA ASP A 29 29.23 19.66 -36.63
C ASP A 29 28.43 20.32 -37.76
N ASN A 30 27.36 21.04 -37.42
CA ASN A 30 27.26 22.46 -37.76
C ASN A 30 25.99 23.08 -37.17
N ASP A 31 26.22 24.01 -36.25
CA ASP A 31 25.33 25.07 -35.79
C ASP A 31 24.50 25.72 -36.91
N ARG A 32 23.17 25.79 -36.72
CA ARG A 32 22.45 27.05 -36.47
C ARG A 32 20.94 26.83 -36.25
N PRO A 33 20.28 27.70 -35.47
CA PRO A 33 18.92 27.49 -34.98
C PRO A 33 17.88 28.05 -35.97
N VAL A 34 16.92 27.23 -36.40
CA VAL A 34 15.73 27.71 -37.13
C VAL A 34 14.49 26.92 -36.71
N HIS A 35 13.46 27.69 -36.39
CA HIS A 35 12.06 27.34 -36.15
C HIS A 35 11.44 26.25 -37.04
N ARG A 36 10.31 25.71 -36.51
CA ARG A 36 9.21 24.94 -37.16
C ARG A 36 9.47 23.42 -37.19
N ARG A 37 8.53 22.52 -36.87
CA ARG A 37 7.06 22.58 -36.89
C ARG A 37 6.47 21.74 -35.75
N ILE A 38 5.54 22.34 -35.01
CA ILE A 38 4.40 21.62 -34.46
C ILE A 38 3.67 21.05 -35.67
N ASN A 39 3.72 19.73 -35.84
CA ASN A 39 2.78 19.04 -36.72
C ASN A 39 1.88 18.22 -35.82
N GLU A 40 0.68 18.77 -35.64
CA GLU A 40 -0.49 18.09 -35.13
C GLU A 40 -0.75 16.84 -35.96
N GLN A 41 -0.94 15.72 -35.28
CA GLN A 41 -1.79 14.62 -35.72
C GLN A 41 -2.25 13.82 -34.50
N PRO A 42 -3.43 13.19 -34.56
CA PRO A 42 -4.58 13.66 -33.82
C PRO A 42 -4.80 12.84 -32.56
N GLY A 43 -5.56 13.43 -31.63
CA GLY A 43 -5.85 12.94 -30.30
C GLY A 43 -5.92 11.41 -30.17
N ALA A 44 -5.07 10.89 -29.29
CA ALA A 44 -5.40 9.71 -28.51
C ALA A 44 -6.53 10.10 -27.54
N THR A 45 -7.74 10.21 -28.08
CA THR A 45 -8.96 10.10 -27.29
C THR A 45 -8.88 8.78 -26.55
N GLY A 46 -9.04 8.85 -25.22
CA GLY A 46 -9.00 7.71 -24.34
C GLY A 46 -9.75 6.53 -24.93
N ALA A 47 -9.16 5.34 -24.82
CA ALA A 47 -9.75 4.07 -25.21
C ALA A 47 -10.94 3.76 -24.29
N GLY A 48 -12.02 4.53 -24.44
CA GLY A 48 -13.31 4.25 -23.87
C GLY A 48 -13.91 3.06 -24.58
N ALA A 49 -14.36 2.09 -23.80
CA ALA A 49 -15.18 0.99 -24.26
C ALA A 49 -16.23 1.49 -25.28
N SER A 50 -16.47 0.75 -26.36
CA SER A 50 -17.59 1.04 -27.26
C SER A 50 -18.87 1.11 -26.43
N PRO A 51 -19.49 2.29 -26.25
CA PRO A 51 -20.56 2.47 -25.27
C PRO A 51 -21.80 1.62 -25.60
N LYS A 52 -21.91 1.18 -26.85
CA LYS A 52 -22.95 0.27 -27.32
C LYS A 52 -22.79 -1.15 -26.75
N VAL A 53 -21.57 -1.70 -26.71
CA VAL A 53 -21.30 -3.05 -26.21
C VAL A 53 -21.44 -3.10 -24.69
N SER A 54 -20.91 -2.10 -23.99
CA SER A 54 -21.07 -1.92 -22.54
C SER A 54 -22.56 -1.91 -22.11
N ALA A 55 -23.38 -1.15 -22.85
CA ALA A 55 -24.81 -1.05 -22.55
C ALA A 55 -25.58 -2.37 -22.78
N ILE A 56 -25.13 -3.22 -23.70
CA ILE A 56 -25.74 -4.53 -23.95
C ILE A 56 -25.42 -5.48 -22.79
N ILE A 57 -24.15 -5.55 -22.38
CA ILE A 57 -23.70 -6.42 -21.29
C ILE A 57 -24.39 -6.04 -19.97
N LYS A 58 -24.51 -4.74 -19.66
CA LYS A 58 -25.18 -4.27 -18.44
C LYS A 58 -26.64 -4.71 -18.33
N LYS A 59 -27.33 -4.86 -19.47
CA LYS A 59 -28.75 -5.27 -19.56
C LYS A 59 -28.98 -6.79 -19.49
N CYS A 60 -27.94 -7.62 -19.53
CA CYS A 60 -28.09 -9.07 -19.43
C CYS A 60 -28.64 -9.48 -18.05
N ALA A 61 -29.64 -10.37 -18.02
CA ALA A 61 -30.27 -10.84 -16.78
C ALA A 61 -29.89 -12.30 -16.42
N SER A 62 -29.40 -13.07 -17.40
CA SER A 62 -28.95 -14.45 -17.20
C SER A 62 -27.51 -14.67 -17.70
N ILE A 63 -26.86 -15.72 -17.21
CA ILE A 63 -25.54 -16.16 -17.68
C ILE A 63 -25.57 -16.41 -19.20
N LYS A 64 -26.66 -17.01 -19.71
CA LYS A 64 -26.86 -17.26 -21.14
C LYS A 64 -26.92 -15.96 -21.96
N ASP A 65 -27.51 -14.90 -21.44
CA ASP A 65 -27.58 -13.61 -22.12
C ASP A 65 -26.20 -12.98 -22.25
N VAL A 66 -25.36 -13.10 -21.20
CA VAL A 66 -23.97 -12.62 -21.24
C VAL A 66 -23.18 -13.39 -22.30
N TYR A 67 -23.37 -14.71 -22.40
CA TYR A 67 -22.75 -15.53 -23.46
C TYR A 67 -23.16 -15.12 -24.86
N ILE A 68 -24.45 -14.92 -25.08
CA ILE A 68 -24.99 -14.52 -26.38
C ILE A 68 -24.48 -13.13 -26.75
N ALA A 69 -24.39 -12.22 -25.76
CA ALA A 69 -23.80 -10.89 -25.97
C ALA A 69 -22.32 -11.01 -26.36
N LEU A 70 -21.51 -11.76 -25.61
CA LEU A 70 -20.08 -11.96 -25.90
C LEU A 70 -19.83 -12.60 -27.29
N ARG A 71 -20.66 -13.55 -27.71
CA ARG A 71 -20.56 -14.16 -29.05
C ARG A 71 -20.97 -13.23 -30.20
N LYS A 72 -21.80 -12.23 -29.92
CA LYS A 72 -22.29 -11.27 -30.94
C LYS A 72 -21.36 -10.07 -31.11
N VAL A 73 -20.42 -9.87 -30.19
CA VAL A 73 -19.40 -8.81 -30.26
C VAL A 73 -18.35 -9.22 -31.29
N ASP A 74 -17.98 -8.28 -32.18
CA ASP A 74 -16.85 -8.49 -33.10
C ASP A 74 -15.56 -8.71 -32.27
N PRO A 75 -14.71 -9.69 -32.57
CA PRO A 75 -13.44 -9.89 -31.88
C PRO A 75 -12.58 -8.63 -31.75
N LYS A 76 -12.70 -7.68 -32.69
CA LYS A 76 -11.99 -6.39 -32.65
C LYS A 76 -12.53 -5.42 -31.59
N ASP A 77 -13.79 -5.56 -31.21
CA ASP A 77 -14.44 -4.75 -30.18
C ASP A 77 -14.32 -5.36 -28.78
N LEU A 78 -13.82 -6.60 -28.66
CA LEU A 78 -13.61 -7.28 -27.39
C LEU A 78 -12.33 -6.80 -26.71
N THR A 79 -12.40 -5.60 -26.12
CA THR A 79 -11.27 -5.02 -25.39
C THR A 79 -11.18 -5.55 -23.95
N PRO A 80 -10.00 -5.50 -23.31
CA PRO A 80 -9.85 -5.88 -21.91
C PRO A 80 -10.79 -5.12 -20.95
N ALA A 81 -11.09 -3.85 -21.22
CA ALA A 81 -12.05 -3.06 -20.44
C ALA A 81 -13.49 -3.61 -20.55
N ILE A 82 -13.91 -4.02 -21.75
CA ILE A 82 -15.20 -4.72 -21.95
C ILE A 82 -15.16 -6.10 -21.28
N GLY A 83 -13.99 -6.75 -21.26
CA GLY A 83 -13.74 -7.98 -20.51
C GLY A 83 -14.02 -7.83 -19.02
N VAL A 84 -13.59 -6.73 -18.38
CA VAL A 84 -13.90 -6.43 -16.98
C VAL A 84 -15.40 -6.28 -16.77
N GLU A 85 -16.10 -5.52 -17.61
CA GLU A 85 -17.55 -5.34 -17.49
C GLU A 85 -18.33 -6.65 -17.68
N ALA A 86 -17.90 -7.48 -18.64
CA ALA A 86 -18.48 -8.80 -18.87
C ALA A 86 -18.25 -9.74 -17.70
N LEU A 87 -17.02 -9.74 -17.17
CA LEU A 87 -16.65 -10.51 -16.00
C LEU A 87 -17.52 -10.10 -14.81
N ASP A 88 -17.56 -8.81 -14.47
CA ASP A 88 -18.35 -8.29 -13.36
C ASP A 88 -19.82 -8.69 -13.45
N LYS A 89 -20.42 -8.56 -14.64
CA LYS A 89 -21.81 -8.91 -14.86
C LYS A 89 -22.07 -10.41 -14.73
N LEU A 90 -21.19 -11.24 -15.32
CA LEU A 90 -21.31 -12.69 -15.24
C LEU A 90 -21.28 -13.17 -13.79
N LEU A 91 -20.42 -12.56 -12.97
CA LEU A 91 -20.28 -12.86 -11.55
C LEU A 91 -21.47 -12.38 -10.73
N GLN A 92 -21.99 -11.17 -10.98
CA GLN A 92 -23.22 -10.68 -10.35
C GLN A 92 -24.41 -11.61 -10.60
N VAL A 93 -24.61 -12.06 -11.85
CA VAL A 93 -25.74 -12.91 -12.22
C VAL A 93 -25.59 -14.31 -11.62
N ARG A 94 -24.35 -14.81 -11.47
CA ARG A 94 -24.06 -16.07 -10.79
C ARG A 94 -24.41 -16.02 -9.30
N ASP A 95 -24.11 -14.90 -8.62
CA ASP A 95 -24.39 -14.71 -7.20
C ASP A 95 -25.89 -14.63 -6.86
N ILE A 96 -26.71 -14.11 -7.79
CA ILE A 96 -28.16 -13.89 -7.58
C ILE A 96 -29.00 -15.13 -7.99
N GLY A 97 -28.44 -16.02 -8.82
CA GLY A 97 -29.17 -17.15 -9.40
C GLY A 97 -29.57 -18.25 -8.40
N PRO A 98 -30.57 -19.09 -8.73
CA PRO A 98 -31.02 -20.22 -7.89
C PRO A 98 -29.95 -21.31 -7.66
N ASP A 99 -28.80 -21.23 -8.36
CA ASP A 99 -27.61 -22.07 -8.18
C ASP A 99 -26.66 -21.56 -7.08
N ALA A 100 -27.03 -20.52 -6.31
CA ALA A 100 -26.27 -20.04 -5.15
C ALA A 100 -26.17 -21.06 -4.00
N ARG A 101 -26.88 -22.20 -4.07
CA ARG A 101 -26.64 -23.35 -3.19
C ARG A 101 -25.53 -24.22 -3.80
N PRO A 102 -24.47 -24.56 -3.04
CA PRO A 102 -23.43 -25.46 -3.51
C PRO A 102 -24.08 -26.83 -3.79
N LYS A 103 -24.44 -27.09 -5.04
CA LYS A 103 -24.85 -28.43 -5.47
C LYS A 103 -23.61 -29.30 -5.31
N ARG A 104 -23.67 -30.25 -4.36
CA ARG A 104 -22.81 -31.45 -4.30
C ARG A 104 -23.03 -32.27 -5.57
N SER A 105 -22.62 -31.76 -6.73
CA SER A 105 -22.65 -32.47 -8.00
C SER A 105 -21.27 -33.11 -8.20
N LYS A 106 -21.23 -34.44 -8.08
CA LYS A 106 -20.07 -35.27 -8.39
C LYS A 106 -19.89 -35.35 -9.91
N SER A 107 -19.24 -34.35 -10.51
CA SER A 107 -18.66 -34.48 -11.84
C SER A 107 -17.41 -33.59 -11.95
N PRO A 108 -16.21 -34.15 -12.23
CA PRO A 108 -14.94 -33.43 -12.20
C PRO A 108 -14.63 -32.71 -13.53
N GLY A 109 -15.66 -32.25 -14.25
CA GLY A 109 -15.48 -31.48 -15.48
C GLY A 109 -15.55 -29.98 -15.18
N PRO A 110 -14.74 -29.13 -15.84
CA PRO A 110 -14.87 -27.68 -15.68
C PRO A 110 -16.25 -27.27 -16.18
N ASP A 111 -17.06 -26.69 -15.29
CA ASP A 111 -18.32 -26.04 -15.66
C ASP A 111 -18.04 -25.02 -16.78
N GLY A 112 -18.85 -24.99 -17.84
CA GLY A 112 -18.60 -24.11 -19.00
C GLY A 112 -18.49 -22.64 -18.59
N VAL A 113 -19.17 -22.26 -17.51
CA VAL A 113 -19.07 -20.96 -16.83
C VAL A 113 -17.66 -20.68 -16.30
N SER A 114 -17.03 -21.65 -15.66
CA SER A 114 -15.69 -21.49 -15.10
C SER A 114 -14.61 -21.34 -16.18
N LEU A 115 -14.79 -21.96 -17.35
CA LEU A 115 -13.88 -21.79 -18.50
C LEU A 115 -13.91 -20.36 -19.02
N VAL A 116 -15.11 -19.79 -19.17
CA VAL A 116 -15.26 -18.45 -19.75
C VAL A 116 -14.85 -17.36 -18.79
N ILE A 117 -15.06 -17.54 -17.48
CA ILE A 117 -14.43 -16.68 -16.48
C ILE A 117 -12.90 -16.72 -16.65
N GLY A 118 -12.31 -17.90 -16.81
CA GLY A 118 -10.88 -18.04 -17.04
C GLY A 118 -10.40 -17.34 -18.33
N GLU A 119 -11.14 -17.46 -19.43
CA GLU A 119 -10.83 -16.76 -20.69
C GLU A 119 -10.93 -15.24 -20.54
N LEU A 120 -11.95 -14.73 -19.82
CA LEU A 120 -12.08 -13.31 -19.52
C LEU A 120 -10.94 -12.82 -18.62
N CYS A 121 -10.54 -13.58 -17.60
CA CYS A 121 -9.36 -13.25 -16.79
C CYS A 121 -8.11 -13.15 -17.66
N ASN A 122 -7.86 -14.13 -18.55
CA ASN A 122 -6.72 -14.11 -19.46
C ASN A 122 -6.78 -12.88 -20.39
N LEU A 123 -7.94 -12.59 -20.99
CA LEU A 123 -8.12 -11.40 -21.82
C LEU A 123 -7.80 -10.12 -21.04
N ILE A 124 -8.32 -9.96 -19.83
CA ILE A 124 -8.06 -8.78 -19.01
C ILE A 124 -6.56 -8.64 -18.70
N THR A 125 -5.87 -9.76 -18.41
CA THR A 125 -4.43 -9.72 -18.13
C THR A 125 -3.54 -9.32 -19.31
N THR A 126 -4.06 -9.38 -20.55
CA THR A 126 -3.35 -8.84 -21.73
C THR A 126 -3.44 -7.31 -21.86
N ALA A 127 -4.24 -6.64 -21.02
CA ALA A 127 -4.36 -5.18 -21.06
C ALA A 127 -3.02 -4.50 -20.83
N GLY A 128 -2.66 -3.48 -21.61
CA GLY A 128 -1.47 -2.66 -21.33
C GLY A 128 -1.60 -1.85 -20.03
N SER A 129 -2.81 -1.45 -19.65
CA SER A 129 -3.06 -0.64 -18.45
C SER A 129 -3.12 -1.48 -17.17
N SER A 130 -2.38 -1.07 -16.14
CA SER A 130 -2.41 -1.69 -14.81
C SER A 130 -3.76 -1.48 -14.11
N GLU A 131 -4.45 -0.38 -14.38
CA GLU A 131 -5.78 -0.07 -13.84
C GLU A 131 -6.81 -1.14 -14.26
N VAL A 132 -6.82 -1.51 -15.54
CA VAL A 132 -7.75 -2.53 -16.08
C VAL A 132 -7.49 -3.91 -15.47
N ILE A 133 -6.22 -4.24 -15.21
CA ILE A 133 -5.84 -5.50 -14.54
C ILE A 133 -6.31 -5.50 -13.09
N LEU A 134 -6.13 -4.39 -12.37
CA LEU A 134 -6.59 -4.23 -10.99
C LEU A 134 -8.11 -4.24 -10.89
N ASP A 135 -8.81 -3.64 -11.84
CA ASP A 135 -10.28 -3.70 -11.92
C ASP A 135 -10.76 -5.15 -12.10
N GLY A 136 -10.11 -5.92 -12.99
CA GLY A 136 -10.38 -7.35 -13.14
C GLY A 136 -10.15 -8.14 -11.85
N LEU A 137 -9.04 -7.90 -11.17
CA LEU A 137 -8.77 -8.50 -9.86
C LEU A 137 -9.86 -8.10 -8.85
N ARG A 138 -10.25 -6.83 -8.80
CA ARG A 138 -11.29 -6.32 -7.89
C ARG A 138 -12.63 -7.03 -8.12
N CYS A 139 -13.01 -7.27 -9.37
CA CYS A 139 -14.19 -8.08 -9.72
C CYS A 139 -14.09 -9.50 -9.15
N VAL A 140 -12.95 -10.18 -9.33
CA VAL A 140 -12.75 -11.52 -8.80
C VAL A 140 -12.76 -11.54 -7.27
N VAL A 141 -12.20 -10.54 -6.60
CA VAL A 141 -12.17 -10.47 -5.13
C VAL A 141 -13.55 -10.20 -4.52
N ARG A 142 -14.38 -9.38 -5.16
CA ARG A 142 -15.67 -8.93 -4.62
C ARG A 142 -16.72 -10.05 -4.54
N HIS A 143 -16.67 -11.01 -5.45
CA HIS A 143 -17.71 -12.02 -5.63
C HIS A 143 -17.41 -13.33 -4.88
N ARG A 144 -18.44 -14.15 -4.63
CA ARG A 144 -18.28 -15.41 -3.86
C ARG A 144 -18.05 -16.59 -4.80
N TYR A 145 -17.05 -17.42 -4.49
CA TYR A 145 -16.70 -18.61 -5.27
C TYR A 145 -16.37 -19.78 -4.36
N SER A 146 -16.17 -20.96 -4.97
CA SER A 146 -15.36 -21.99 -4.34
C SER A 146 -13.93 -21.46 -4.11
N GLU A 147 -13.28 -21.91 -3.04
CA GLU A 147 -11.89 -21.51 -2.74
C GLU A 147 -10.92 -21.87 -3.87
N GLU A 148 -11.17 -22.98 -4.56
CA GLU A 148 -10.35 -23.45 -5.68
C GLU A 148 -10.49 -22.56 -6.92
N ASP A 149 -11.72 -22.19 -7.29
CA ASP A 149 -11.97 -21.28 -8.42
C ASP A 149 -11.39 -19.89 -8.13
N ARG A 150 -11.62 -19.37 -6.91
CA ARG A 150 -11.09 -18.07 -6.49
C ARG A 150 -9.58 -18.03 -6.61
N LYS A 151 -8.90 -19.07 -6.09
CA LYS A 151 -7.45 -19.19 -6.18
C LYS A 151 -6.99 -19.18 -7.62
N ARG A 152 -7.61 -20.00 -8.48
CA ARG A 152 -7.26 -20.07 -9.91
C ARG A 152 -7.33 -18.71 -10.59
N TYR A 153 -8.41 -17.95 -10.37
CA TYR A 153 -8.59 -16.66 -11.02
C TYR A 153 -7.66 -15.59 -10.45
N VAL A 154 -7.51 -15.50 -9.12
CA VAL A 154 -6.61 -14.54 -8.47
C VAL A 154 -5.16 -14.80 -8.89
N ASP A 155 -4.72 -16.07 -8.96
CA ASP A 155 -3.36 -16.44 -9.34
C ASP A 155 -3.01 -15.97 -10.78
N THR A 156 -3.98 -15.95 -11.69
CA THR A 156 -3.82 -15.39 -13.05
C THR A 156 -3.43 -13.89 -13.00
N PHE A 157 -4.11 -13.09 -12.17
CA PHE A 157 -3.78 -11.67 -12.02
C PHE A 157 -2.47 -11.46 -11.27
N VAL A 158 -2.23 -12.25 -10.21
CA VAL A 158 -1.00 -12.19 -9.41
C VAL A 158 0.24 -12.36 -10.28
N HIS A 159 0.23 -13.33 -11.20
CA HIS A 159 1.38 -13.59 -12.06
C HIS A 159 1.74 -12.37 -12.94
N VAL A 160 0.74 -11.72 -13.53
CA VAL A 160 0.96 -10.55 -14.38
C VAL A 160 1.33 -9.31 -13.57
N ILE A 161 0.73 -9.11 -12.39
CA ILE A 161 1.12 -8.03 -11.48
C ILE A 161 2.59 -8.21 -11.06
N LEU A 162 3.00 -9.41 -10.68
CA LEU A 162 4.40 -9.70 -10.34
C LEU A 162 5.34 -9.44 -11.51
N SER A 163 5.00 -9.87 -12.73
CA SER A 163 5.80 -9.57 -13.92
C SER A 163 6.00 -8.07 -14.09
N ARG A 164 4.92 -7.27 -13.98
CA ARG A 164 4.99 -5.81 -14.12
C ARG A 164 5.79 -5.13 -13.02
N ILE A 165 5.72 -5.66 -11.80
CA ILE A 165 6.55 -5.22 -10.67
C ILE A 165 8.02 -5.44 -11.02
N CYS A 166 8.38 -6.63 -11.51
CA CYS A 166 9.76 -6.95 -11.92
C CYS A 166 10.23 -6.09 -13.09
N ASP A 167 9.34 -5.81 -14.05
CA ASP A 167 9.63 -4.97 -15.23
C ASP A 167 9.65 -3.46 -14.90
N GLY A 168 9.27 -3.07 -13.68
CA GLY A 168 9.20 -1.67 -13.25
C GLY A 168 8.11 -0.84 -13.94
N THR A 169 7.09 -1.49 -14.51
CA THR A 169 6.05 -0.83 -15.32
C THR A 169 4.78 -0.47 -14.54
N ILE A 170 4.72 -0.82 -13.26
CA ILE A 170 3.59 -0.55 -12.36
C ILE A 170 3.95 0.53 -11.33
N ARG A 171 3.03 1.47 -11.14
CA ARG A 171 3.22 2.60 -10.23
C ARG A 171 2.89 2.22 -8.79
N LEU A 172 3.44 2.96 -7.84
CA LEU A 172 3.24 2.71 -6.42
C LEU A 172 1.76 2.65 -5.99
N PRO A 173 0.86 3.58 -6.38
CA PRO A 173 -0.54 3.51 -5.96
C PRO A 173 -1.22 2.19 -6.37
N ASP A 174 -0.88 1.70 -7.57
CA ASP A 174 -1.37 0.46 -8.16
C ASP A 174 -0.80 -0.76 -7.40
N ILE A 175 0.47 -0.72 -6.98
CA ILE A 175 1.09 -1.76 -6.13
C ILE A 175 0.38 -1.81 -4.76
N LEU A 176 0.14 -0.66 -4.13
CA LEU A 176 -0.53 -0.59 -2.83
C LEU A 176 -1.98 -1.09 -2.91
N GLU A 177 -2.67 -0.83 -4.02
CA GLU A 177 -3.99 -1.39 -4.27
C GLU A 177 -3.94 -2.92 -4.47
N ALA A 178 -2.99 -3.41 -5.28
CA ALA A 178 -2.79 -4.86 -5.43
C ALA A 178 -2.55 -5.53 -4.08
N THR A 179 -1.70 -4.94 -3.22
CA THR A 179 -1.47 -5.44 -1.86
C THR A 179 -2.76 -5.54 -1.05
N LEU A 180 -3.58 -4.48 -1.06
CA LEU A 180 -4.83 -4.47 -0.31
C LEU A 180 -5.80 -5.56 -0.80
N LEU A 181 -5.94 -5.72 -2.12
CA LEU A 181 -6.80 -6.74 -2.72
C LEU A 181 -6.31 -8.15 -2.33
N LEU A 182 -5.00 -8.41 -2.41
CA LEU A 182 -4.44 -9.72 -2.07
C LEU A 182 -4.55 -10.05 -0.58
N VAL A 183 -4.39 -9.07 0.30
CA VAL A 183 -4.61 -9.25 1.75
C VAL A 183 -6.05 -9.67 2.03
N SER A 184 -7.02 -9.09 1.31
CA SER A 184 -8.44 -9.42 1.46
C SER A 184 -8.81 -10.83 0.97
N CYS A 185 -8.00 -11.42 0.08
CA CYS A 185 -8.16 -12.79 -0.40
C CYS A 185 -7.75 -13.85 0.63
N GLY A 186 -6.94 -13.49 1.62
CA GLY A 186 -6.54 -14.37 2.72
C GLY A 186 -5.03 -14.53 2.89
N SER A 187 -4.63 -15.22 3.96
CA SER A 187 -3.23 -15.33 4.40
C SER A 187 -2.30 -16.03 3.41
N GLN A 188 -2.84 -16.81 2.47
CA GLN A 188 -2.09 -17.50 1.43
C GLN A 188 -1.34 -16.55 0.49
N TYR A 189 -1.83 -15.32 0.32
CA TYR A 189 -1.21 -14.32 -0.56
C TYR A 189 -0.19 -13.43 0.14
N LEU A 190 -0.02 -13.54 1.46
CA LEU A 190 0.93 -12.69 2.19
C LEU A 190 2.39 -12.94 1.78
N ASN A 191 2.73 -14.14 1.31
CA ASN A 191 4.07 -14.40 0.74
C ASN A 191 4.27 -13.64 -0.57
N THR A 192 3.26 -13.64 -1.44
CA THR A 192 3.25 -12.86 -2.69
C THR A 192 3.39 -11.37 -2.40
N VAL A 193 2.61 -10.84 -1.45
CA VAL A 193 2.68 -9.45 -1.02
C VAL A 193 4.08 -9.10 -0.51
N ASP A 194 4.72 -10.02 0.23
CA ASP A 194 6.07 -9.78 0.74
C ASP A 194 7.04 -9.50 -0.40
N HIS A 195 6.89 -10.10 -1.58
CA HIS A 195 7.76 -9.85 -2.75
C HIS A 195 7.64 -8.44 -3.36
N PHE A 196 6.61 -7.65 -3.03
CA PHE A 196 6.42 -6.32 -3.61
C PHE A 196 7.39 -5.28 -3.04
N TRP A 197 8.11 -5.62 -1.96
CA TRP A 197 8.96 -4.70 -1.21
C TRP A 197 9.99 -3.96 -2.06
N GLN A 198 10.59 -4.63 -3.06
CA GLN A 198 11.65 -4.03 -3.87
C GLN A 198 11.14 -2.81 -4.64
N SER A 199 10.02 -2.97 -5.34
CA SER A 199 9.42 -1.88 -6.12
C SER A 199 8.82 -0.78 -5.23
N ILE A 200 8.29 -1.14 -4.05
CA ILE A 200 7.85 -0.14 -3.06
C ILE A 200 9.04 0.71 -2.60
N VAL A 201 10.18 0.08 -2.29
CA VAL A 201 11.37 0.78 -1.80
C VAL A 201 11.99 1.68 -2.87
N THR A 202 12.02 1.26 -4.13
CA THR A 202 12.55 2.08 -5.23
C THR A 202 11.68 3.31 -5.50
N GLN A 203 10.36 3.17 -5.37
CA GLN A 203 9.40 4.27 -5.59
C GLN A 203 9.14 5.10 -4.32
N ALA A 204 9.68 4.72 -3.15
CA ALA A 204 9.41 5.38 -1.87
C ALA A 204 9.94 6.83 -1.77
N VAL A 205 10.81 7.26 -2.70
CA VAL A 205 11.40 8.61 -2.67
C VAL A 205 10.35 9.68 -2.98
N ASP A 206 9.44 9.38 -3.90
CA ASP A 206 8.48 10.33 -4.46
C ASP A 206 7.03 10.04 -4.02
N MET A 207 6.86 9.47 -2.82
CA MET A 207 5.54 9.15 -2.30
C MET A 207 4.74 10.41 -1.98
N GLU A 208 3.49 10.43 -2.43
CA GLU A 208 2.48 11.38 -1.99
C GLU A 208 2.00 11.03 -0.57
N LYS A 209 1.36 12.00 0.09
CA LYS A 209 0.89 11.84 1.48
C LYS A 209 -0.06 10.65 1.61
N GLU A 210 -0.98 10.53 0.66
CA GLU A 210 -2.00 9.49 0.59
C GLU A 210 -1.37 8.09 0.48
N ASP A 211 -0.32 7.97 -0.34
CA ASP A 211 0.44 6.73 -0.49
C ASP A 211 1.20 6.37 0.80
N VAL A 212 1.74 7.36 1.52
CA VAL A 212 2.42 7.14 2.80
C VAL A 212 1.44 6.55 3.82
N LEU A 213 0.26 7.15 3.98
CA LEU A 213 -0.76 6.68 4.93
C LEU A 213 -1.27 5.30 4.56
N LYS A 214 -1.53 5.06 3.26
CA LYS A 214 -1.92 3.75 2.74
C LYS A 214 -0.83 2.72 3.02
N LEU A 215 0.45 3.03 2.79
CA LEU A 215 1.55 2.11 3.07
C LEU A 215 1.67 1.79 4.56
N TYR A 216 1.52 2.77 5.47
CA TYR A 216 1.46 2.49 6.92
C TYR A 216 0.32 1.53 7.26
N SER A 217 -0.86 1.69 6.65
CA SER A 217 -1.99 0.76 6.85
C SER A 217 -1.65 -0.69 6.46
N LEU A 218 -0.76 -0.85 5.48
CA LEU A 218 -0.38 -2.14 4.90
C LEU A 218 0.83 -2.79 5.58
N LEU A 219 1.65 -2.02 6.32
CA LEU A 219 2.84 -2.52 7.01
C LEU A 219 2.62 -3.81 7.83
N PRO A 220 1.52 -3.97 8.58
CA PRO A 220 1.27 -5.20 9.35
C PRO A 220 1.16 -6.48 8.50
N TYR A 221 0.89 -6.36 7.19
CA TYR A 221 0.73 -7.51 6.30
C TYR A 221 2.03 -7.97 5.62
N PHE A 222 3.08 -7.14 5.68
CA PHE A 222 4.42 -7.56 5.25
C PHE A 222 5.03 -8.50 6.30
N LYS A 223 5.72 -9.54 5.84
CA LYS A 223 6.35 -10.56 6.68
C LYS A 223 7.82 -10.21 6.90
N SER A 224 8.71 -10.88 6.19
CA SER A 224 10.17 -10.66 6.26
C SER A 224 10.55 -9.26 5.82
N SER A 225 9.83 -8.70 4.85
CA SER A 225 10.17 -7.39 4.27
C SER A 225 9.70 -6.19 5.10
N GLN A 226 8.90 -6.39 6.15
CA GLN A 226 8.27 -5.30 6.93
C GLN A 226 9.29 -4.25 7.40
N SER A 227 10.44 -4.68 7.91
CA SER A 227 11.47 -3.75 8.41
C SER A 227 12.14 -2.92 7.32
N VAL A 228 12.22 -3.46 6.09
CA VAL A 228 12.81 -2.77 4.94
C VAL A 228 11.82 -1.74 4.40
N VAL A 229 10.57 -2.15 4.21
CA VAL A 229 9.47 -1.27 3.77
C VAL A 229 9.25 -0.14 4.78
N LEU A 230 9.20 -0.46 6.08
CA LEU A 230 9.07 0.52 7.15
C LEU A 230 10.22 1.55 7.11
N ARG A 231 11.46 1.12 6.89
CA ARG A 231 12.60 2.06 6.79
C ARG A 231 12.48 2.99 5.58
N ALA A 232 11.97 2.49 4.45
CA ALA A 232 11.77 3.30 3.26
C ALA A 232 10.68 4.36 3.49
N VAL A 233 9.50 3.96 3.96
CA VAL A 233 8.41 4.92 4.25
C VAL A 233 8.81 5.88 5.37
N ALA A 234 9.52 5.43 6.41
CA ALA A 234 10.00 6.27 7.51
C ALA A 234 10.94 7.39 7.02
N ARG A 235 11.80 7.11 6.04
CA ARG A 235 12.67 8.12 5.43
C ARG A 235 11.85 9.18 4.69
N ASN A 236 10.84 8.77 3.93
CA ASN A 236 9.93 9.70 3.26
C ASN A 236 9.14 10.53 4.29
N THR A 237 8.50 9.88 5.27
CA THR A 237 7.77 10.55 6.35
C THR A 237 8.63 11.57 7.09
N THR A 238 9.89 11.23 7.39
CA THR A 238 10.80 12.16 8.08
C THR A 238 11.11 13.40 7.24
N LYS A 239 11.26 13.25 5.93
CA LYS A 239 11.50 14.37 5.01
C LYS A 239 10.26 15.27 4.87
N ASN A 240 9.09 14.64 4.80
CA ASN A 240 7.82 15.31 4.53
C ASN A 240 6.98 15.53 5.79
N VAL A 241 7.57 15.45 6.99
CA VAL A 241 6.82 15.40 8.27
C VAL A 241 5.89 16.61 8.47
N LEU A 242 6.23 17.75 7.86
CA LEU A 242 5.45 18.99 7.97
C LEU A 242 4.16 19.00 7.15
N SER A 243 3.96 18.08 6.19
CA SER A 243 2.72 17.99 5.40
C SER A 243 1.61 17.21 6.11
N PHE A 244 1.92 16.57 7.24
CA PHE A 244 0.98 15.78 8.01
C PHE A 244 0.23 16.64 9.03
N GLY A 245 -1.05 16.32 9.24
CA GLY A 245 -1.88 16.86 10.30
C GLY A 245 -1.84 16.00 11.57
N ALA A 246 -2.56 16.44 12.60
CA ALA A 246 -2.61 15.74 13.89
C ALA A 246 -3.18 14.31 13.76
N GLU A 247 -4.25 14.14 13.00
CA GLU A 247 -4.86 12.83 12.74
C GLU A 247 -3.88 11.88 12.05
N ASP A 248 -3.13 12.37 11.07
CA ASP A 248 -2.15 11.58 10.34
C ASP A 248 -1.01 11.09 11.25
N VAL A 249 -0.48 11.98 12.10
CA VAL A 249 0.61 11.65 13.03
C VAL A 249 0.14 10.68 14.10
N ALA A 250 -1.06 10.89 14.64
CA ALA A 250 -1.68 9.97 15.60
C ALA A 250 -1.90 8.59 14.96
N TYR A 251 -2.39 8.56 13.72
CA TYR A 251 -2.57 7.34 12.95
C TYR A 251 -1.25 6.60 12.73
N ILE A 252 -0.21 7.29 12.26
CA ILE A 252 1.12 6.71 12.07
C ILE A 252 1.63 6.11 13.38
N LEU A 253 1.61 6.86 14.49
CA LEU A 253 2.03 6.36 15.80
C LEU A 253 1.23 5.11 16.22
N SER A 254 -0.08 5.11 16.00
CA SER A 254 -0.94 3.96 16.32
C SER A 254 -0.55 2.71 15.52
N VAL A 255 -0.20 2.85 14.24
CA VAL A 255 0.29 1.74 13.42
C VAL A 255 1.60 1.21 13.97
N LEU A 256 2.53 2.11 14.33
CA LEU A 256 3.86 1.75 14.82
C LEU A 256 3.82 0.89 16.08
N THR A 257 2.82 1.06 16.96
CA THR A 257 2.64 0.23 18.17
C THR A 257 2.53 -1.28 17.87
N ARG A 258 2.09 -1.63 16.65
CA ARG A 258 1.88 -3.01 16.21
C ARG A 258 3.10 -3.61 15.50
N LEU A 259 4.17 -2.84 15.32
CA LEU A 259 5.35 -3.24 14.56
C LEU A 259 6.50 -3.62 15.49
N LYS A 260 7.33 -4.58 15.08
CA LYS A 260 8.40 -5.12 15.93
C LYS A 260 9.61 -4.20 16.06
N LEU A 261 9.95 -3.47 15.00
CA LEU A 261 11.20 -2.70 14.90
C LEU A 261 10.92 -1.32 14.30
N VAL A 262 10.69 -0.34 15.17
CA VAL A 262 10.39 1.03 14.75
C VAL A 262 11.68 1.86 14.68
N PRO A 263 11.96 2.56 13.55
CA PRO A 263 13.11 3.44 13.44
C PRO A 263 13.07 4.58 14.46
N GLN A 264 14.10 4.70 15.30
CA GLN A 264 14.20 5.77 16.32
C GLN A 264 14.20 7.17 15.70
N THR A 265 14.77 7.31 14.50
CA THR A 265 14.78 8.58 13.75
C THR A 265 13.38 9.03 13.35
N LEU A 266 12.47 8.09 13.08
CA LEU A 266 11.07 8.39 12.78
C LEU A 266 10.38 8.91 14.03
N LEU A 267 10.52 8.20 15.16
CA LEU A 267 9.93 8.62 16.43
C LEU A 267 10.40 10.02 16.85
N LEU A 268 11.71 10.28 16.74
CA LEU A 268 12.28 11.60 17.00
C LEU A 268 11.67 12.69 16.12
N SER A 269 11.42 12.39 14.84
CA SER A 269 10.78 13.34 13.92
C SER A 269 9.32 13.60 14.29
N LEU A 270 8.56 12.55 14.64
CA LEU A 270 7.16 12.65 15.03
C LEU A 270 7.00 13.38 16.38
N THR A 271 7.85 13.12 17.38
CA THR A 271 7.79 13.85 18.67
C THR A 271 8.26 15.29 18.54
N LYS A 272 9.22 15.58 17.65
CA LYS A 272 9.56 16.97 17.27
C LYS A 272 8.37 17.67 16.62
N TRP A 273 7.68 17.01 15.68
CA TRP A 273 6.46 17.56 15.06
C TRP A 273 5.39 17.83 16.12
N MET A 274 5.14 16.88 17.03
CA MET A 274 4.16 17.02 18.12
C MET A 274 4.47 18.24 18.99
N ASN A 275 5.74 18.42 19.40
CA ASN A 275 6.17 19.57 20.21
C ASN A 275 5.97 20.91 19.50
N LEU A 276 6.28 20.99 18.20
CA LEU A 276 6.14 22.24 17.44
C LEU A 276 4.67 22.59 17.16
N ASN A 277 3.81 21.58 17.03
CA ASN A 277 2.43 21.74 16.55
C ASN A 277 1.36 21.64 17.63
N LEU A 278 1.69 21.65 18.93
CA LEU A 278 0.72 21.54 20.03
C LEU A 278 -0.53 22.44 19.89
N HIS A 279 -0.38 23.62 19.29
CA HIS A 279 -1.45 24.60 19.09
C HIS A 279 -2.54 24.15 18.11
N ILE A 280 -2.24 23.22 17.20
CA ILE A 280 -3.20 22.66 16.22
C ILE A 280 -3.59 21.21 16.53
N ILE A 281 -3.03 20.59 17.58
CA ILE A 281 -3.34 19.20 17.93
C ILE A 281 -4.59 19.22 18.81
N PRO A 282 -5.72 18.62 18.36
CA PRO A 282 -6.87 18.50 19.22
C PRO A 282 -6.60 17.51 20.36
N GLU A 283 -7.31 17.69 21.47
CA GLU A 283 -7.01 17.00 22.73
C GLU A 283 -7.10 15.47 22.61
N LYS A 284 -8.07 14.97 21.86
CA LYS A 284 -8.25 13.54 21.60
C LYS A 284 -7.01 12.94 20.92
N GLU A 285 -6.51 13.60 19.88
CA GLU A 285 -5.34 13.17 19.11
C GLU A 285 -4.09 13.27 19.99
N PHE A 286 -3.93 14.33 20.79
CA PHE A 286 -2.82 14.45 21.74
C PHE A 286 -2.79 13.28 22.73
N SER A 287 -3.94 12.99 23.35
CA SER A 287 -4.10 11.86 24.28
C SER A 287 -3.76 10.51 23.62
N SER A 288 -4.21 10.31 22.37
CA SER A 288 -3.87 9.14 21.56
C SER A 288 -2.37 9.03 21.26
N MET A 289 -1.72 10.15 20.88
CA MET A 289 -0.28 10.20 20.62
C MET A 289 0.53 9.82 21.88
N VAL A 290 0.17 10.37 23.05
CA VAL A 290 0.85 10.06 24.32
C VAL A 290 0.74 8.57 24.66
N ARG A 291 -0.45 7.97 24.52
CA ARG A 291 -0.63 6.51 24.71
C ARG A 291 0.21 5.71 23.72
N CYS A 292 0.25 6.10 22.46
CA CYS A 292 1.08 5.40 21.47
C CYS A 292 2.57 5.47 21.84
N LEU A 293 3.06 6.62 22.32
CA LEU A 293 4.45 6.77 22.78
C LEU A 293 4.74 5.89 24.01
N GLN A 294 3.77 5.76 24.92
CA GLN A 294 3.83 4.83 26.05
C GLN A 294 3.98 3.38 25.56
N ASP A 295 3.13 2.94 24.65
CA ASP A 295 3.12 1.58 24.11
C ASP A 295 4.40 1.26 23.33
N LEU A 296 4.91 2.26 22.60
CA LEU A 296 6.20 2.21 21.91
C LEU A 296 7.41 2.26 22.86
N ARG A 297 7.18 2.49 24.16
CA ARG A 297 8.21 2.71 25.18
C ARG A 297 9.22 3.78 24.75
N TYR A 298 8.73 4.86 24.14
CA TYR A 298 9.55 5.96 23.64
C TYR A 298 9.39 7.22 24.48
N LEU A 299 10.51 7.75 24.99
CA LEU A 299 10.61 9.03 25.68
C LEU A 299 11.87 9.75 25.19
N ASP A 300 11.72 11.01 24.80
CA ASP A 300 12.80 11.88 24.34
C ASP A 300 12.57 13.34 24.79
N ALA A 301 13.57 14.20 24.57
CA ALA A 301 13.47 15.60 24.96
C ALA A 301 12.30 16.34 24.29
N ASN A 302 11.91 15.95 23.06
CA ASN A 302 10.78 16.60 22.39
C ASN A 302 9.43 16.16 22.96
N SER A 303 9.23 14.86 23.20
CA SER A 303 8.01 14.35 23.84
C SER A 303 7.85 14.88 25.26
N SER A 304 8.91 14.92 26.07
CA SER A 304 8.87 15.55 27.40
C SER A 304 8.44 17.01 27.33
N LYS A 305 9.06 17.81 26.44
CA LYS A 305 8.71 19.22 26.26
C LYS A 305 7.28 19.42 25.75
N ALA A 306 6.84 18.55 24.84
CA ALA A 306 5.48 18.60 24.29
C ALA A 306 4.46 18.39 25.42
N VAL A 307 4.66 17.35 26.23
CA VAL A 307 3.80 17.02 27.36
C VAL A 307 3.77 18.14 28.40
N GLU A 308 4.93 18.65 28.81
CA GLU A 308 5.00 19.76 29.78
C GLU A 308 4.32 21.03 29.28
N ARG A 309 4.51 21.37 28.00
CA ARG A 309 3.87 22.56 27.41
C ARG A 309 2.37 22.37 27.31
N TYR A 310 1.91 21.17 26.96
CA TYR A 310 0.49 20.87 26.88
C TYR A 310 -0.20 21.11 28.22
N VAL A 311 0.33 20.54 29.33
CA VAL A 311 -0.26 20.74 30.67
C VAL A 311 -0.14 22.17 31.16
N ARG A 312 0.88 22.94 30.76
CA ARG A 312 0.95 24.37 31.08
C ARG A 312 -0.13 25.20 30.37
N ILE A 313 -0.57 24.77 29.18
CA ILE A 313 -1.58 25.46 28.38
C ILE A 313 -3.00 25.06 28.83
N LYS A 314 -3.23 23.76 29.03
CA LYS A 314 -4.56 23.21 29.32
C LYS A 314 -4.81 22.99 30.81
N GLY A 315 -3.77 22.68 31.58
CA GLY A 315 -3.86 22.42 33.02
C GLY A 315 -4.91 21.37 33.35
N SER A 316 -5.57 21.54 34.50
CA SER A 316 -6.67 20.69 34.99
C SER A 316 -7.98 20.85 34.20
N ALA A 317 -8.03 21.64 33.12
CA ALA A 317 -9.21 21.73 32.26
C ALA A 317 -9.27 20.62 31.18
N SER A 318 -8.25 19.76 31.11
CA SER A 318 -8.21 18.62 30.20
C SER A 318 -9.21 17.51 30.56
N THR A 319 -9.49 16.63 29.61
CA THR A 319 -10.35 15.46 29.81
C THR A 319 -9.71 14.41 30.72
N GLU A 320 -10.54 13.59 31.36
CA GLU A 320 -10.09 12.45 32.17
C GLU A 320 -9.17 11.53 31.36
N GLU A 321 -9.55 11.25 30.11
CA GLU A 321 -8.76 10.43 29.19
C GLU A 321 -7.35 11.00 28.96
N THR A 322 -7.20 12.31 28.85
CA THR A 322 -5.89 12.95 28.69
C THR A 322 -5.08 12.88 29.98
N MET A 323 -5.71 13.11 31.12
CA MET A 323 -5.05 13.05 32.43
C MET A 323 -4.56 11.64 32.77
N ASP A 324 -5.38 10.62 32.49
CA ASP A 324 -5.01 9.22 32.60
C ASP A 324 -3.81 8.88 31.70
N ALA A 325 -3.85 9.26 30.42
CA ALA A 325 -2.75 9.03 29.50
C ALA A 325 -1.43 9.66 29.99
N LEU A 326 -1.50 10.89 30.51
CA LEU A 326 -0.34 11.60 31.07
C LEU A 326 0.21 10.91 32.33
N ALA A 327 -0.66 10.50 33.24
CA ALA A 327 -0.28 9.80 34.46
C ALA A 327 0.41 8.46 34.16
N LEU A 328 -0.20 7.65 33.28
CA LEU A 328 0.34 6.38 32.84
C LEU A 328 1.66 6.54 32.08
N TYR A 329 1.79 7.58 31.26
CA TYR A 329 3.04 7.89 30.58
C TYR A 329 4.16 8.21 31.58
N CYS A 330 3.92 9.11 32.53
CA CYS A 330 4.89 9.41 33.60
C CYS A 330 5.25 8.15 34.41
N GLN A 331 4.27 7.32 34.75
CA GLN A 331 4.48 6.08 35.49
C GLN A 331 5.35 5.08 34.71
N ALA A 332 5.05 4.87 33.42
CA ALA A 332 5.74 3.90 32.56
C ALA A 332 7.24 4.18 32.47
N PHE A 333 7.63 5.46 32.40
CA PHE A 333 9.04 5.87 32.32
C PHE A 333 9.66 6.24 33.65
N ARG A 334 8.90 6.21 34.76
CA ARG A 334 9.30 6.79 36.06
C ARG A 334 9.77 8.24 35.92
N TRP A 335 9.19 8.96 34.97
CA TRP A 335 9.56 10.32 34.63
C TRP A 335 8.90 11.30 35.60
N ARG A 336 9.71 12.09 36.29
CA ARG A 336 9.24 13.03 37.31
C ARG A 336 9.16 14.45 36.74
N SER A 337 7.99 14.81 36.23
CA SER A 337 7.71 16.17 35.77
C SER A 337 6.73 16.85 36.71
N GLU A 338 7.22 17.83 37.46
CA GLU A 338 6.40 18.62 38.40
C GLU A 338 5.19 19.27 37.72
N PRO A 339 5.29 19.92 36.55
CA PRO A 339 4.12 20.47 35.86
C PRO A 339 3.04 19.43 35.57
N VAL A 340 3.43 18.21 35.19
CA VAL A 340 2.49 17.14 34.85
C VAL A 340 1.84 16.60 36.11
N PHE A 341 2.62 16.30 37.15
CA PHE A 341 2.07 15.80 38.42
C PHE A 341 1.13 16.78 39.09
N ASN A 342 1.48 18.08 39.12
CA ASN A 342 0.61 19.10 39.69
C ASN A 342 -0.71 19.16 38.90
N SER A 343 -0.64 19.18 37.56
CA SER A 343 -1.84 19.21 36.72
C SER A 343 -2.75 18.00 36.90
N VAL A 344 -2.16 16.80 37.00
CA VAL A 344 -2.91 15.55 37.23
C VAL A 344 -3.51 15.52 38.64
N SER A 345 -2.75 15.93 39.66
CA SER A 345 -3.23 16.04 41.04
C SER A 345 -4.38 17.02 41.15
N ASP A 346 -4.22 18.23 40.60
CA ASP A 346 -5.25 19.28 40.61
C ASP A 346 -6.52 18.80 39.92
N TYR A 347 -6.40 18.08 38.79
CA TYR A 347 -7.53 17.48 38.10
C TYR A 347 -8.28 16.49 39.00
N PHE A 348 -7.58 15.53 39.61
CA PHE A 348 -8.23 14.54 40.45
C PHE A 348 -8.84 15.16 41.70
N VAL A 349 -8.18 16.12 42.36
CA VAL A 349 -8.75 16.83 43.51
C VAL A 349 -10.01 17.58 43.13
N ALA A 350 -10.03 18.26 41.98
CA ALA A 350 -11.19 19.02 41.52
C ALA A 350 -12.38 18.11 41.13
N ASN A 351 -12.11 16.88 40.70
CA ASN A 351 -13.12 15.93 40.21
C ASN A 351 -13.40 14.77 41.19
N HIS A 352 -12.77 14.75 42.36
CA HIS A 352 -13.04 13.77 43.41
C HIS A 352 -14.38 14.10 44.07
N LYS A 353 -15.43 13.35 43.72
CA LYS A 353 -16.72 13.35 44.42
C LYS A 353 -16.80 12.19 45.40
#